data_AF-A0A833LQI2-F1
#
_entry.id   AF-A0A833LQI2-F1
#
_cell.length_a   1.000
_cell.length_b   1.000
_cell.length_c   1.000
_cell.angle_alpha   90.00
_cell.angle_beta   90.00
_cell.angle_gamma   90.00
#
_symmetry.space_group_name_H-M   'P 1'
#
loop_
_entity.id
_entity.type
_entity.pdbx_description
1 polymer ?
#
loop_
_entity_poly.entity_id
_entity_poly.type
_entity_poly.pdbx_seq_one_letter_code
_entity_poly.pdbx_strand_id
1 'polypeptide(L)'
;GWYGTAMLCYVTPKEHLGLPDRDDVKVGVVTYKLAAHAADLAKGHPAAQVRDDALSKARFEFRWRDQFNLSLDPDTAEQYHDQTLPAEGAKTAHFCSMCGPKFCSMKISQEVRDFAKLQNQDSAGFIAAEEAEKGMAKMSEVYEETGRELYMGAGGREHD
;
A
#
# COMPACT_ATOMS: atom_id res chain seq x y z
N GLY A 1 -11.73 22.92 14.59
CA GLY A 1 -10.57 22.14 15.02
C GLY A 1 -9.29 22.91 14.81
N TRP A 2 -8.76 22.94 13.58
CA TRP A 2 -7.47 23.57 13.27
C TRP A 2 -7.41 25.05 13.65
N TYR A 3 -8.42 25.85 13.26
CA TYR A 3 -8.54 27.26 13.66
C TYR A 3 -8.82 27.51 15.16
N GLY A 4 -8.77 26.48 16.01
CA GLY A 4 -8.80 26.64 17.47
C GLY A 4 -10.06 26.14 18.18
N THR A 5 -11.03 25.54 17.48
CA THR A 5 -12.20 24.92 18.15
C THR A 5 -11.73 23.80 19.08
N ALA A 6 -12.11 23.88 20.36
CA ALA A 6 -11.68 22.93 21.39
C ALA A 6 -12.45 21.59 21.36
N MET A 7 -13.70 21.58 20.89
CA MET A 7 -14.54 20.38 20.84
C MET A 7 -15.39 20.38 19.57
N LEU A 8 -15.56 19.19 18.97
CA LEU A 8 -16.40 18.99 17.78
C LEU A 8 -17.55 18.05 18.17
N CYS A 9 -18.79 18.52 18.12
CA CYS A 9 -19.96 17.64 18.21
C CYS A 9 -20.09 16.91 16.87
N TYR A 10 -20.12 15.58 16.93
CA TYR A 10 -20.27 14.76 15.74
C TYR A 10 -21.66 14.88 15.11
N VAL A 11 -21.74 14.58 13.81
CA VAL A 11 -22.98 14.52 13.03
C VAL A 11 -23.05 13.13 12.43
N THR A 12 -24.19 12.46 12.60
CA THR A 12 -24.39 11.08 12.09
C THR A 12 -24.85 11.10 10.63
N PRO A 13 -24.69 9.98 9.88
CA PRO A 13 -25.20 9.89 8.51
C PRO A 13 -26.70 10.15 8.36
N LYS A 14 -27.49 9.87 9.40
CA LYS A 14 -28.96 10.08 9.42
C LYS A 14 -29.38 11.43 9.98
N GLU A 15 -28.46 12.36 10.21
CA GLU A 15 -28.82 13.71 10.65
C GLU A 15 -29.83 14.34 9.67
N HIS A 16 -30.91 14.91 10.20
CA HIS A 16 -32.07 15.43 9.44
C HIS A 16 -32.92 14.37 8.72
N LEU A 17 -32.65 13.07 8.88
CA LEU A 17 -33.38 11.97 8.24
C LEU A 17 -34.08 11.05 9.24
N GLY A 18 -33.49 10.82 10.41
CA GLY A 18 -34.07 9.97 11.45
C GLY A 18 -33.12 9.69 12.61
N LEU A 19 -33.54 8.83 13.53
CA LEU A 19 -32.69 8.40 14.63
C LEU A 19 -31.58 7.47 14.13
N PRO A 20 -30.32 7.66 14.56
CA PRO A 20 -29.20 6.81 14.17
C PRO A 20 -29.32 5.43 14.80
N ASP A 21 -28.88 4.41 14.06
CA ASP A 21 -28.63 3.08 14.62
C ASP A 21 -27.18 2.95 15.12
N ARG A 22 -26.80 1.74 15.55
CA ARG A 22 -25.46 1.46 16.08
C ARG A 22 -24.35 1.78 15.09
N ASP A 23 -24.55 1.47 13.82
CA ASP A 23 -23.52 1.61 12.80
C ASP A 23 -23.39 3.07 12.35
N ASP A 24 -24.51 3.81 12.29
CA ASP A 24 -24.50 5.26 12.10
C ASP A 24 -23.68 5.98 13.18
N VAL A 25 -23.81 5.54 14.44
CA VAL A 25 -23.03 6.09 15.55
C VAL A 25 -21.55 5.78 15.38
N LYS A 26 -21.18 4.54 15.02
CA LYS A 26 -19.78 4.15 14.76
C LYS A 26 -19.17 5.02 13.65
N VAL A 27 -19.87 5.17 12.52
CA VAL A 27 -19.44 5.97 11.38
C VAL A 27 -19.22 7.42 11.80
N GLY A 28 -20.18 8.03 12.50
CA GLY A 28 -20.06 9.41 12.97
C GLY A 28 -18.85 9.60 13.89
N VAL A 29 -18.64 8.69 14.86
CA VAL A 29 -17.53 8.78 15.82
C VAL A 29 -16.18 8.65 15.11
N VAL A 30 -16.00 7.63 14.25
CA VAL A 30 -14.75 7.43 13.51
C VAL A 30 -14.45 8.63 12.60
N THR A 31 -15.47 9.17 11.93
CA THR A 31 -15.36 10.36 11.08
C THR A 31 -14.86 11.57 11.85
N TYR A 32 -15.43 11.84 13.02
CA TYR A 32 -15.03 12.99 13.82
C TYR A 32 -13.70 12.79 14.55
N LYS A 33 -13.32 11.54 14.88
CA LYS A 33 -11.95 11.24 15.35
C LYS A 33 -10.91 11.52 14.26
N LEU A 34 -11.20 11.17 13.00
CA LEU A 34 -10.35 11.54 11.86
C LEU A 34 -10.25 13.06 11.71
N ALA A 35 -11.38 13.77 11.76
CA ALA A 35 -11.41 15.24 11.62
C ALA A 35 -10.65 15.95 12.75
N ALA A 36 -10.78 15.47 13.99
CA ALA A 36 -10.04 15.98 15.13
C ALA A 36 -8.53 15.73 14.98
N HIS A 37 -8.14 14.51 14.60
CA HIS A 37 -6.75 14.15 14.36
C HIS A 37 -6.11 14.97 13.21
N ALA A 38 -6.85 15.16 12.12
CA ALA A 38 -6.41 16.01 11.01
C ALA A 38 -6.20 17.47 11.45
N ALA A 39 -7.07 17.98 12.33
CA ALA A 39 -6.89 19.29 12.93
C ALA A 39 -5.65 19.35 13.83
N ASP A 40 -5.37 18.31 14.61
CA ASP A 40 -4.17 18.24 15.46
C ASP A 40 -2.88 18.18 14.63
N LEU A 41 -2.87 17.45 13.52
CA LEU A 41 -1.76 17.47 12.55
C LEU A 41 -1.53 18.88 11.99
N ALA A 42 -2.59 19.54 11.52
CA ALA A 42 -2.49 20.89 10.96
C ALA A 42 -2.05 21.95 11.98
N LYS A 43 -2.33 21.72 13.27
CA LYS A 43 -1.85 22.57 14.38
C LYS A 43 -0.40 22.27 14.78
N GLY A 44 0.20 21.19 14.27
CA GLY A 44 1.51 20.74 14.72
C GLY A 44 1.51 20.19 16.15
N HIS A 45 0.41 19.55 16.59
CA HIS A 45 0.35 18.97 17.92
C HIS A 45 1.45 17.89 18.09
N PRO A 46 2.30 17.94 19.14
CA PRO A 46 3.57 17.19 19.20
C PRO A 46 3.48 15.67 18.98
N ALA A 47 2.37 15.05 19.37
CA ALA A 47 2.17 13.60 19.28
C ALA A 47 1.30 13.16 18.08
N ALA A 48 0.70 14.10 17.34
CA ALA A 48 -0.24 13.74 16.28
C ALA A 48 0.46 12.97 15.15
N GLN A 49 1.62 13.45 14.72
CA GLN A 49 2.36 12.86 13.60
C GLN A 49 2.91 11.45 13.90
N VAL A 50 3.17 11.12 15.17
CA VAL A 50 3.72 9.82 15.57
C VAL A 50 2.83 8.66 15.10
N ARG A 51 1.51 8.82 15.17
CA ARG A 51 0.56 7.81 14.71
C ARG A 51 0.62 7.63 13.19
N ASP A 52 0.66 8.72 12.44
CA ASP A 52 0.70 8.71 10.98
C ASP A 52 2.00 8.08 10.47
N ASP A 53 3.13 8.44 11.08
CA ASP A 53 4.43 7.88 10.75
C ASP A 53 4.49 6.38 11.08
N ALA A 54 3.96 5.96 12.23
CA ALA A 54 3.90 4.55 12.61
C ALA A 54 3.05 3.71 11.64
N LEU A 55 1.86 4.22 11.27
CA LEU A 55 0.97 3.57 10.31
C LEU A 55 1.57 3.52 8.91
N SER A 56 2.18 4.63 8.46
CA SER A 56 2.84 4.72 7.15
C SER A 56 4.04 3.80 7.06
N LYS A 57 4.82 3.68 8.14
CA LYS A 57 5.92 2.73 8.24
C LYS A 57 5.42 1.29 8.19
N ALA A 58 4.38 0.94 8.95
CA ALA A 58 3.77 -0.39 8.90
C ALA A 58 3.27 -0.74 7.49
N ARG A 59 2.68 0.23 6.78
CA ARG A 59 2.25 0.07 5.39
C ARG A 59 3.43 -0.19 4.44
N PHE A 60 4.50 0.59 4.54
CA PHE A 60 5.67 0.45 3.68
C PHE A 60 6.42 -0.87 3.92
N GLU A 61 6.45 -1.34 5.16
CA GLU A 61 7.10 -2.60 5.57
C GLU A 61 6.19 -3.84 5.44
N PHE A 62 4.98 -3.68 4.87
CA PHE A 62 3.99 -4.74 4.71
C PHE A 62 3.61 -5.47 6.02
N ARG A 63 3.69 -4.77 7.15
CA ARG A 63 3.22 -5.26 8.46
C ARG A 63 1.71 -5.07 8.59
N TRP A 64 0.95 -5.88 7.85
CA TRP A 64 -0.50 -5.73 7.69
C TRP A 64 -1.26 -5.64 9.02
N ARG A 65 -0.99 -6.54 9.97
CA ARG A 65 -1.65 -6.52 11.28
C ARG A 65 -1.38 -5.23 12.05
N ASP A 66 -0.15 -4.74 12.01
CA ASP A 66 0.21 -3.48 12.67
C ASP A 66 -0.49 -2.30 11.99
N GLN A 67 -0.58 -2.30 10.66
CA GLN A 67 -1.32 -1.29 9.91
C GLN A 67 -2.82 -1.27 10.30
N PHE A 68 -3.46 -2.43 10.44
CA PHE A 68 -4.86 -2.51 10.87
C PHE A 68 -5.04 -2.00 12.30
N ASN A 69 -4.22 -2.48 13.23
CA ASN A 69 -4.28 -2.13 14.64
C ASN A 69 -4.01 -0.64 14.90
N LEU A 70 -3.17 0.00 14.08
CA LEU A 70 -2.89 1.43 14.16
C LEU A 70 -3.99 2.31 13.52
N SER A 71 -4.89 1.73 12.72
CA SER A 71 -5.98 2.47 12.07
C SER A 71 -7.02 2.98 13.07
N LEU A 72 -7.95 3.84 12.64
CA LEU A 72 -9.01 4.35 13.51
C LEU A 72 -10.13 3.32 13.72
N ASP A 73 -10.21 2.32 12.84
CA ASP A 73 -11.21 1.26 12.83
C ASP A 73 -10.56 -0.04 12.32
N PRO A 74 -9.83 -0.77 13.20
CA PRO A 74 -9.07 -1.96 12.83
C PRO A 74 -9.90 -3.03 12.15
N ASP A 75 -11.11 -3.31 12.68
CA ASP A 75 -12.01 -4.33 12.16
C ASP A 75 -12.36 -4.07 10.69
N THR A 76 -12.70 -2.82 10.36
CA THR A 76 -13.06 -2.45 8.98
C THR A 76 -11.84 -2.46 8.06
N ALA A 77 -10.66 -2.05 8.54
CA ALA A 77 -9.43 -2.09 7.75
C ALA A 77 -9.03 -3.53 7.38
N GLU A 78 -9.10 -4.45 8.32
CA GLU A 78 -8.84 -5.87 8.08
C GLU A 78 -9.90 -6.50 7.17
N GLN A 79 -11.18 -6.23 7.45
CA GLN A 79 -12.29 -6.72 6.63
C GLN A 79 -12.15 -6.33 5.16
N TYR A 80 -11.75 -5.09 4.86
CA TYR A 80 -11.59 -4.61 3.48
C TYR A 80 -10.43 -5.28 2.75
N HIS A 81 -9.32 -5.56 3.44
CA HIS A 81 -8.24 -6.36 2.87
C HIS A 81 -8.71 -7.78 2.56
N ASP A 82 -9.41 -8.40 3.52
CA ASP A 82 -9.78 -9.82 3.48
C ASP A 82 -10.92 -10.13 2.52
N GLN A 83 -11.68 -9.13 2.08
CA GLN A 83 -12.65 -9.29 0.98
C GLN A 83 -12.04 -9.86 -0.30
N THR A 84 -10.73 -9.66 -0.52
CA THR A 84 -10.03 -10.15 -1.72
C THR A 84 -8.86 -11.07 -1.40
N LEU A 85 -8.23 -10.92 -0.23
CA LEU A 85 -7.08 -11.73 0.20
C LEU A 85 -7.29 -12.26 1.64
N PRO A 86 -8.26 -13.17 1.87
CA PRO A 86 -8.64 -13.61 3.21
C PRO A 86 -7.63 -14.56 3.85
N ALA A 87 -6.72 -15.16 3.08
CA ALA A 87 -5.77 -16.13 3.58
C ALA A 87 -4.76 -15.46 4.53
N GLU A 88 -4.46 -16.10 5.66
CA GLU A 88 -3.53 -15.55 6.66
C GLU A 88 -2.13 -15.27 6.10
N GLY A 89 -1.67 -16.04 5.11
CA GLY A 89 -0.40 -15.77 4.41
C GLY A 89 -0.37 -14.42 3.68
N ALA A 90 -1.54 -13.87 3.31
CA ALA A 90 -1.63 -12.55 2.70
C ALA A 90 -1.28 -11.42 3.68
N LYS A 91 -1.43 -11.64 5.00
CA LYS A 91 -1.02 -10.66 6.03
C LYS A 91 0.50 -10.54 6.17
N THR A 92 1.26 -11.34 5.42
CA THR A 92 2.72 -11.24 5.28
C THR A 92 3.15 -10.94 3.83
N ALA A 93 2.19 -10.75 2.91
CA ALA A 93 2.50 -10.53 1.51
C ALA A 93 2.97 -9.09 1.24
N HIS A 94 3.96 -8.95 0.36
CA HIS A 94 4.47 -7.63 -0.07
C HIS A 94 3.63 -7.00 -1.20
N PHE A 95 2.31 -7.18 -1.16
CA PHE A 95 1.35 -6.59 -2.10
C PHE A 95 -0.07 -6.72 -1.55
N CYS A 96 -1.00 -5.96 -2.13
CA CYS A 96 -2.44 -6.18 -2.00
C CYS A 96 -3.08 -6.48 -3.35
N SER A 97 -4.38 -6.73 -3.36
CA SER A 97 -5.15 -7.02 -4.56
C SER A 97 -5.19 -5.86 -5.57
N MET A 98 -4.94 -4.62 -5.17
CA MET A 98 -5.02 -3.47 -6.08
C MET A 98 -3.95 -3.49 -7.18
N CYS A 99 -2.70 -3.86 -6.86
CA CYS A 99 -1.59 -3.84 -7.82
C CYS A 99 -1.01 -5.24 -8.07
N GLY A 100 -1.32 -6.20 -7.20
CA GLY A 100 -0.76 -7.55 -7.26
C GLY A 100 0.76 -7.59 -7.02
N PRO A 101 1.36 -8.79 -7.14
CA PRO A 101 2.75 -9.04 -6.70
C PRO A 101 3.83 -8.39 -7.58
N LYS A 102 3.51 -8.07 -8.84
CA LYS A 102 4.48 -7.57 -9.83
C LYS A 102 4.54 -6.04 -9.92
N PHE A 103 3.46 -5.35 -9.59
CA PHE A 103 3.31 -3.91 -9.84
C PHE A 103 3.10 -3.07 -8.56
N CYS A 104 3.28 -3.67 -7.38
CA CYS A 104 3.21 -2.91 -6.13
C CYS A 104 4.37 -1.91 -6.04
N SER A 105 4.05 -0.62 -6.03
CA SER A 105 5.03 0.48 -6.02
C SER A 105 5.94 0.46 -4.78
N MET A 106 5.40 0.14 -3.60
CA MET A 106 6.18 0.04 -2.36
C MET A 106 7.17 -1.12 -2.41
N LYS A 107 6.77 -2.26 -2.97
CA LYS A 107 7.64 -3.43 -3.16
C LYS A 107 8.79 -3.11 -4.11
N ILE A 108 8.47 -2.53 -5.28
CA ILE A 108 9.47 -2.10 -6.26
C ILE A 108 10.44 -1.09 -5.62
N SER A 109 9.92 -0.13 -4.84
CA SER A 109 10.76 0.85 -4.14
C SER A 109 11.69 0.20 -3.11
N GLN A 110 11.24 -0.86 -2.43
CA GLN A 110 12.07 -1.64 -1.50
C GLN A 110 13.17 -2.39 -2.25
N GLU A 111 12.82 -3.09 -3.34
CA GLU A 111 13.77 -3.80 -4.20
C GLU A 111 14.87 -2.86 -4.75
N VAL A 112 14.49 -1.66 -5.21
CA VAL A 112 15.44 -0.63 -5.67
C VAL A 112 16.35 -0.14 -4.53
N ARG A 113 15.80 0.08 -3.33
CA ARG A 113 16.61 0.50 -2.16
C ARG A 113 17.61 -0.59 -1.76
N ASP A 114 17.21 -1.85 -1.81
CA ASP A 114 18.07 -2.96 -1.44
C ASP A 114 19.15 -3.19 -2.50
N PHE A 115 18.82 -3.06 -3.79
CA PHE A 115 19.79 -3.04 -4.88
C PHE A 115 20.82 -1.90 -4.72
N ALA A 116 20.38 -0.69 -4.39
CA ALA A 116 21.28 0.45 -4.18
C ALA A 116 22.19 0.29 -2.94
N LYS A 117 21.74 -0.42 -1.90
CA LYS A 117 22.60 -0.77 -0.75
C LYS A 117 23.69 -1.77 -1.15
N LEU A 118 23.36 -2.74 -2.01
CA LEU A 118 24.31 -3.74 -2.52
C LEU A 118 25.33 -3.11 -3.48
N GLN A 119 24.93 -2.15 -4.32
CA GLN A 119 25.85 -1.43 -5.22
C GLN A 119 26.82 -0.49 -4.47
N ASN A 120 26.53 -0.11 -3.24
CA ASN A 120 27.44 0.64 -2.36
C ASN A 120 28.36 -0.28 -1.52
N GLN A 121 28.47 -1.57 -1.86
CA GLN A 121 29.45 -2.49 -1.26
C GLN A 121 30.67 -2.65 -2.17
N ASP A 122 31.83 -2.94 -1.55
CA ASP A 122 33.10 -3.10 -2.24
C ASP A 122 33.02 -4.16 -3.35
N SER A 123 33.77 -3.92 -4.42
CA SER A 123 33.75 -4.56 -5.74
C SER A 123 33.90 -6.10 -5.75
N ALA A 124 34.16 -6.73 -4.60
CA ALA A 124 34.34 -8.17 -4.43
C ALA A 124 33.04 -8.98 -4.24
N GLY A 125 31.87 -8.35 -4.07
CA GLY A 125 30.60 -9.02 -3.72
C GLY A 125 29.65 -9.39 -4.87
N PHE A 126 30.05 -9.21 -6.13
CA PHE A 126 29.14 -9.35 -7.28
C PHE A 126 28.92 -10.81 -7.69
N ILE A 127 27.83 -11.43 -7.24
CA ILE A 127 27.43 -12.79 -7.70
C ILE A 127 26.19 -12.75 -8.63
N ALA A 128 25.43 -11.65 -8.70
CA ALA A 128 24.17 -11.61 -9.46
C ALA A 128 24.24 -10.97 -10.88
N ALA A 129 25.39 -10.41 -11.32
CA ALA A 129 25.52 -9.89 -12.69
C ALA A 129 25.44 -11.02 -13.72
N GLU A 130 26.16 -12.11 -13.46
CA GLU A 130 26.38 -13.13 -14.46
C GLU A 130 25.09 -13.88 -14.82
N GLU A 131 24.19 -14.07 -13.84
CA GLU A 131 22.91 -14.74 -14.05
C GLU A 131 21.89 -13.81 -14.72
N ALA A 132 21.90 -12.51 -14.39
CA ALA A 132 21.09 -11.51 -15.07
C ALA A 132 21.55 -11.30 -16.53
N GLU A 133 22.86 -11.25 -16.80
CA GLU A 133 23.41 -11.16 -18.15
C GLU A 133 23.09 -12.39 -18.99
N LYS A 134 23.22 -13.60 -18.44
CA LYS A 134 22.82 -14.84 -19.13
C LYS A 134 21.33 -14.87 -19.42
N GLY A 135 20.50 -14.41 -18.48
CA GLY A 135 19.06 -14.29 -18.67
C GLY A 135 18.70 -13.31 -19.80
N MET A 136 19.34 -12.15 -19.84
CA MET A 136 19.15 -11.15 -20.90
C MET A 136 19.63 -11.65 -22.27
N ALA A 137 20.79 -12.32 -22.33
CA ALA A 137 21.30 -12.90 -23.57
C ALA A 137 20.32 -13.93 -24.15
N LYS A 138 19.80 -14.83 -23.30
CA LYS A 138 18.81 -15.84 -23.71
C LYS A 138 17.51 -15.23 -24.21
N MET A 139 17.00 -14.17 -23.56
CA MET A 139 15.79 -13.49 -24.02
C MET A 139 16.03 -12.71 -25.32
N SER A 140 17.25 -12.20 -25.54
CA SER A 140 17.64 -11.57 -26.80
C SER A 140 17.69 -12.58 -27.95
N GLU A 141 18.20 -13.79 -27.71
CA GLU A 141 18.17 -14.88 -28.69
C GLU A 141 16.73 -15.27 -29.04
N VAL A 142 15.87 -15.46 -28.03
CA VAL A 142 14.45 -15.77 -28.23
C VAL A 142 13.76 -14.69 -29.05
N TYR A 143 14.05 -13.40 -28.79
CA TYR A 143 13.47 -12.29 -29.55
C TYR A 143 13.89 -12.29 -31.03
N GLU A 144 15.16 -12.60 -31.33
CA GLU A 144 15.64 -12.73 -32.70
C GLU A 144 15.04 -13.96 -33.39
N GLU A 145 14.94 -15.11 -32.69
CA GLU A 145 14.32 -16.34 -33.21
C GLU A 145 12.83 -16.15 -33.50
N THR A 146 12.13 -15.33 -32.72
CA THR A 146 10.71 -15.04 -32.90
C THR A 146 10.46 -13.88 -33.86
N GLY A 147 11.43 -13.56 -34.71
CA GLY A 147 11.28 -12.55 -35.77
C GLY A 147 11.15 -11.12 -35.27
N ARG A 148 11.64 -10.83 -34.05
CA ARG A 148 11.54 -9.53 -33.38
C ARG A 148 10.11 -9.10 -33.09
N GLU A 149 9.20 -10.07 -32.95
CA GLU A 149 7.83 -9.80 -32.54
C GLU A 149 7.74 -9.61 -31.03
N LEU A 150 7.25 -8.45 -30.61
CA LEU A 150 6.98 -8.15 -29.19
C LEU A 150 5.79 -8.94 -28.63
N TYR A 151 4.89 -9.44 -29.48
CA TYR A 151 3.64 -10.09 -29.10
C TYR A 151 3.53 -11.51 -29.66
N MET A 152 4.27 -12.45 -29.08
CA MET A 152 4.21 -13.85 -29.49
C MET A 152 2.82 -14.47 -29.21
N GLY A 153 2.18 -15.05 -30.24
CA GLY A 153 0.95 -15.84 -30.10
C GLY A 153 -0.37 -15.08 -30.35
N ALA A 154 -0.33 -13.81 -30.76
CA ALA A 154 -1.51 -13.10 -31.25
C ALA A 154 -1.81 -13.52 -32.70
N GLY A 155 -2.25 -14.76 -32.90
CA GLY A 155 -2.76 -15.21 -34.20
C GLY A 155 -3.84 -14.26 -34.71
N GLY A 156 -3.50 -13.46 -35.71
CA GLY A 156 -4.46 -12.69 -36.52
C GLY A 156 -5.03 -11.40 -35.93
N ARG A 157 -4.36 -10.74 -34.98
CA ARG A 157 -4.72 -9.34 -34.65
C ARG A 157 -3.65 -8.41 -35.21
N GLU A 158 -3.80 -8.09 -36.49
CA GLU A 158 -3.16 -6.92 -37.09
C GLU A 158 -3.47 -5.70 -36.22
N HIS A 159 -2.41 -4.98 -35.86
CA HIS A 159 -2.38 -3.60 -35.37
C HIS A 159 -3.72 -2.85 -35.39
N ASP A 160 -4.32 -2.70 -34.21
CA ASP A 160 -5.09 -1.51 -33.83
C ASP A 160 -4.19 -0.61 -32.97
#